data_AF-A0A2V1C0D8-F1
#
_entry.id   AF-A0A2V1C0D8-F1
#
_cell.length_a   1.000
_cell.length_b   1.000
_cell.length_c   1.000
_cell.angle_alpha   90.00
_cell.angle_beta   90.00
_cell.angle_gamma   90.00
#
_symmetry.space_group_name_H-M   'P 1'
#
loop_
_entity.id
_entity.type
_entity.pdbx_description
1 polymer ?
#
loop_
_entity_poly.entity_id
_entity_poly.type
_entity_poly.pdbx_seq_one_letter_code
_entity_poly.pdbx_strand_id
1 'polypeptide(L)'
;MKSAMLQMDGYLQAGNIPQNLAAIQEIFGFGTPIKSVADVLVVAIDIENVGWKGQIPPYFQIGLCVLDTRHLMSYSSTFNETDAVIVSHSFCVGPEKYRATVSNQFRFGETKMIRRAEVSATIENIMSGRDYALVFHDRKEDIRFLEAMQVGLNPTYFIDTQQAAKEVLGVHHNTNLRTLVEIVQCPKEQLTKLA
;
A
#
# COMPACT_ATOMS: atom_id res chain seq x y z
N MET A 1 -20.97 -11.92 -35.54
CA MET A 1 -20.50 -12.27 -34.18
C MET A 1 -19.18 -13.03 -34.30
N LYS A 2 -18.06 -12.31 -34.42
CA LYS A 2 -16.71 -12.90 -34.39
C LYS A 2 -16.15 -12.72 -32.99
N SER A 3 -15.94 -13.85 -32.32
CA SER A 3 -15.27 -13.98 -31.03
C SER A 3 -13.81 -13.54 -31.17
N ALA A 4 -13.39 -12.55 -30.39
CA ALA A 4 -12.00 -12.15 -30.28
C ALA A 4 -11.35 -12.99 -29.18
N MET A 5 -10.78 -14.12 -29.60
CA MET A 5 -9.81 -14.89 -28.83
C MET A 5 -8.52 -14.03 -28.77
N LEU A 6 -8.35 -13.28 -27.69
CA LEU A 6 -7.08 -12.63 -27.38
C LEU A 6 -6.10 -13.72 -26.94
N GLN A 7 -5.19 -14.07 -27.84
CA GLN A 7 -4.03 -14.92 -27.57
C GLN A 7 -3.18 -14.28 -26.46
N MET A 8 -3.18 -14.89 -25.28
CA MET A 8 -2.31 -14.59 -24.14
C MET A 8 -0.99 -15.40 -24.20
N ASP A 9 -0.38 -15.54 -25.39
CA ASP A 9 0.76 -16.46 -25.58
C ASP A 9 2.15 -15.80 -25.44
N GLY A 10 2.28 -14.73 -24.64
CA GLY A 10 3.51 -13.92 -24.60
C GLY A 10 4.30 -13.85 -23.29
N TYR A 11 3.74 -14.21 -22.14
CA TYR A 11 4.32 -13.83 -20.82
C TYR A 11 4.72 -14.98 -19.89
N LEU A 12 4.53 -16.23 -20.29
CA LEU A 12 4.90 -17.40 -19.47
C LEU A 12 5.96 -18.23 -20.21
N GLN A 13 7.17 -17.67 -20.35
CA GLN A 13 8.35 -18.51 -20.48
C GLN A 13 8.87 -18.85 -19.08
N ALA A 14 9.03 -20.15 -18.84
CA ALA A 14 9.49 -20.72 -17.59
C ALA A 14 10.83 -20.09 -17.14
N GLY A 15 10.87 -19.57 -15.91
CA GLY A 15 12.13 -19.30 -15.21
C GLY A 15 12.13 -18.10 -14.26
N ASN A 16 11.34 -17.05 -14.51
CA ASN A 16 11.34 -15.85 -13.67
C ASN A 16 9.91 -15.49 -13.25
N ILE A 17 9.51 -15.91 -12.05
CA ILE A 17 8.30 -15.36 -11.42
C ILE A 17 8.58 -13.87 -11.16
N PRO A 18 7.73 -12.95 -11.66
CA PRO A 18 7.91 -11.54 -11.37
C PRO A 18 7.93 -11.26 -9.86
N GLN A 19 8.76 -10.33 -9.42
CA GLN A 19 9.07 -10.12 -7.99
C GLN A 19 7.80 -9.90 -7.13
N ASN A 20 6.83 -9.13 -7.63
CA ASN A 20 5.59 -8.89 -6.89
C ASN A 20 4.73 -10.15 -6.82
N LEU A 21 4.66 -10.94 -7.90
CA LEU A 21 3.91 -12.20 -7.90
C LEU A 21 4.50 -13.19 -6.90
N ALA A 22 5.83 -13.31 -6.85
CA ALA A 22 6.50 -14.15 -5.87
C ALA A 22 6.22 -13.68 -4.43
N ALA A 23 6.35 -12.39 -4.15
CA ALA A 23 6.06 -11.82 -2.83
C ALA A 23 4.60 -12.04 -2.41
N ILE A 24 3.63 -11.80 -3.30
CA ILE A 24 2.21 -12.00 -3.02
C ILE A 24 1.91 -13.49 -2.77
N GLN A 25 2.49 -14.38 -3.57
CA GLN A 25 2.34 -15.83 -3.38
C GLN A 25 2.91 -16.30 -2.04
N GLU A 26 4.06 -15.78 -1.63
CA GLU A 26 4.71 -16.13 -0.37
C GLU A 26 3.94 -15.56 0.84
N ILE A 27 3.57 -14.28 0.81
CA ILE A 27 2.86 -13.61 1.90
C ILE A 27 1.50 -14.27 2.15
N PHE A 28 0.72 -14.51 1.10
CA PHE A 28 -0.65 -14.99 1.22
C PHE A 28 -0.82 -16.50 0.99
N GLY A 29 0.27 -17.22 0.70
CA GLY A 29 0.24 -18.67 0.50
C GLY A 29 -0.47 -19.13 -0.78
N PHE A 30 -0.54 -18.29 -1.83
CA PHE A 30 -1.15 -18.68 -3.11
C PHE A 30 -0.23 -19.64 -3.90
N GLY A 31 -0.79 -20.72 -4.47
CA GLY A 31 -0.05 -21.62 -5.37
C GLY A 31 0.76 -22.74 -4.70
N THR A 32 0.73 -22.82 -3.37
CA THR A 32 1.16 -24.00 -2.60
C THR A 32 -0.06 -24.57 -1.85
N PRO A 33 -0.07 -25.85 -1.43
CA PRO A 33 -1.10 -26.31 -0.49
C PRO A 33 -1.01 -25.39 0.73
N ILE A 34 -2.04 -24.57 0.98
CA ILE A 34 -2.12 -23.50 1.98
C ILE A 34 -1.40 -23.94 3.26
N LYS A 35 -0.12 -23.58 3.42
CA LYS A 35 0.68 -24.07 4.55
C LYS A 35 0.90 -23.02 5.63
N SER A 36 0.83 -21.73 5.32
CA SER A 36 0.63 -20.63 6.28
C SER A 36 0.78 -19.29 5.58
N VAL A 37 0.02 -18.28 6.01
CA VAL A 37 0.34 -16.87 5.73
C VAL A 37 1.67 -16.54 6.41
N ALA A 38 2.58 -15.85 5.73
CA ALA A 38 3.86 -15.44 6.31
C ALA A 38 3.64 -14.47 7.49
N ASP A 39 4.41 -14.59 8.58
CA ASP A 39 4.32 -13.68 9.73
C ASP A 39 5.01 -12.34 9.43
N VAL A 40 4.34 -11.49 8.65
CA VAL A 40 4.86 -10.18 8.20
C VAL A 40 3.82 -9.06 8.39
N LEU A 41 4.29 -7.82 8.55
CA LEU A 41 3.44 -6.65 8.39
C LEU A 41 3.35 -6.27 6.90
N VAL A 42 2.15 -6.08 6.38
CA VAL A 42 1.96 -5.46 5.06
C VAL A 42 1.63 -3.99 5.29
N VAL A 43 2.54 -3.11 4.87
CA VAL A 43 2.47 -1.66 5.14
C VAL A 43 2.33 -0.93 3.82
N ALA A 44 1.17 -0.34 3.57
CA ALA A 44 0.98 0.58 2.45
C ALA A 44 1.28 2.01 2.91
N ILE A 45 2.07 2.73 2.12
CA ILE A 45 2.39 4.15 2.37
C ILE A 45 2.01 4.96 1.13
N ASP A 46 1.39 6.10 1.35
CA ASP A 46 1.05 7.08 0.32
C ASP A 46 1.35 8.48 0.84
N ILE A 47 1.96 9.32 -0.01
CA ILE A 47 2.43 10.65 0.38
C ILE A 47 1.79 11.68 -0.53
N GLU A 48 1.06 12.60 0.08
CA GLU A 48 0.26 13.58 -0.63
C GLU A 48 0.84 14.99 -0.51
N ASN A 49 0.55 15.82 -1.51
CA ASN A 49 1.04 17.21 -1.64
C ASN A 49 2.57 17.33 -1.70
N VAL A 50 3.23 16.32 -2.26
CA VAL A 50 4.69 16.20 -2.17
C VAL A 50 5.43 17.31 -2.93
N GLY A 51 4.81 17.91 -3.98
CA GLY A 51 5.40 19.00 -4.77
C GLY A 51 6.87 18.76 -5.13
N TRP A 52 7.27 17.48 -5.21
CA TRP A 52 8.63 17.07 -4.93
C TRP A 52 9.51 17.40 -6.13
N LYS A 53 10.40 18.37 -5.94
CA LYS A 53 11.39 18.80 -6.93
C LYS A 53 12.80 18.71 -6.34
N GLY A 54 13.03 17.69 -5.50
CA GLY A 54 14.27 17.51 -4.75
C GLY A 54 14.36 18.33 -3.46
N GLN A 55 13.25 18.90 -2.99
CA GLN A 55 13.16 19.64 -1.73
C GLN A 55 11.90 19.21 -0.98
N ILE A 56 12.03 19.00 0.34
CA ILE A 56 10.90 18.63 1.20
C ILE A 56 9.94 19.84 1.30
N PRO A 57 8.67 19.70 0.89
CA PRO A 57 7.69 20.77 0.96
C PRO A 57 7.44 21.22 2.42
N PRO A 58 6.99 22.47 2.62
CA PRO A 58 6.72 23.01 3.95
C PRO A 58 5.54 22.30 4.67
N TYR A 59 4.66 21.66 3.90
CA TYR A 59 3.54 20.88 4.40
C TYR A 59 3.28 19.68 3.49
N PHE A 60 2.81 18.59 4.07
CA PHE A 60 2.50 17.34 3.37
C PHE A 60 1.65 16.43 4.26
N GLN A 61 1.08 15.38 3.66
CA GLN A 61 0.38 14.32 4.38
C GLN A 61 1.04 12.99 4.11
N ILE A 62 0.98 12.10 5.10
CA ILE A 62 1.44 10.72 4.97
C ILE A 62 0.28 9.83 5.43
N GLY A 63 -0.24 9.02 4.51
CA GLY A 63 -1.15 7.93 4.80
C GLY A 63 -0.36 6.64 4.98
N LEU A 64 -0.67 5.88 6.04
CA LEU A 64 -0.20 4.52 6.19
C LEU A 64 -1.37 3.59 6.48
N CYS A 65 -1.37 2.41 5.88
CA CYS A 65 -2.28 1.33 6.23
C CYS A 65 -1.47 0.09 6.56
N VAL A 66 -1.71 -0.50 7.72
CA VAL A 66 -0.99 -1.66 8.23
C VAL A 66 -1.95 -2.83 8.33
N LEU A 67 -1.59 -3.93 7.68
CA LEU A 67 -2.22 -5.22 7.81
C LEU A 67 -1.24 -6.16 8.51
N ASP A 68 -1.58 -6.61 9.72
CA ASP A 68 -0.85 -7.68 10.39
C ASP A 68 -1.43 -9.04 9.95
N THR A 69 -0.65 -9.74 9.14
CA THR A 69 -1.01 -11.01 8.52
C THR A 69 -1.33 -12.12 9.52
N ARG A 70 -0.85 -12.04 10.77
CA ARG A 70 -1.20 -12.99 11.83
C ARG A 70 -2.69 -12.97 12.13
N HIS A 71 -3.33 -11.81 11.98
CA HIS A 71 -4.77 -11.73 12.12
C HIS A 71 -5.44 -12.59 11.06
N LEU A 72 -4.94 -12.62 9.81
CA LEU A 72 -5.52 -13.41 8.69
C LEU A 72 -5.66 -14.91 9.02
N MET A 73 -4.74 -15.46 9.81
CA MET A 73 -4.79 -16.86 10.24
C MET A 73 -5.89 -17.15 11.26
N SER A 74 -6.32 -16.14 12.03
CA SER A 74 -7.42 -16.25 12.99
C SER A 74 -8.83 -16.05 12.39
N TYR A 75 -8.95 -15.78 11.08
CA TYR A 75 -10.24 -15.51 10.41
C TYR A 75 -11.14 -16.73 10.20
N SER A 76 -10.71 -17.94 10.56
CA SER A 76 -11.57 -19.11 10.40
C SER A 76 -12.60 -19.18 11.53
N SER A 77 -13.83 -18.74 11.24
CA SER A 77 -15.14 -19.16 11.81
C SER A 77 -15.93 -18.25 12.78
N THR A 78 -15.39 -17.19 13.38
CA THR A 78 -16.19 -16.28 14.23
C THR A 78 -15.67 -14.84 14.14
N PHE A 79 -16.13 -14.08 13.14
CA PHE A 79 -15.84 -12.65 13.07
C PHE A 79 -16.93 -11.87 13.80
N ASN A 80 -16.55 -11.07 14.79
CA ASN A 80 -17.32 -9.88 15.15
C ASN A 80 -16.84 -8.77 14.22
N GLU A 81 -17.76 -8.09 13.53
CA GLU A 81 -17.48 -7.00 12.56
C GLU A 81 -16.62 -5.85 13.10
N THR A 82 -16.32 -5.83 14.41
CA THR A 82 -15.62 -4.77 15.13
C THR A 82 -14.10 -4.91 15.16
N ASP A 83 -13.51 -6.06 14.85
CA ASP A 83 -12.05 -6.25 14.93
C ASP A 83 -11.38 -5.83 13.62
N ALA A 84 -10.94 -4.57 13.55
CA ALA A 84 -10.31 -4.03 12.34
C ALA A 84 -8.99 -4.77 12.00
N VAL A 85 -9.01 -5.50 10.89
CA VAL A 85 -7.84 -6.23 10.33
C VAL A 85 -6.72 -5.28 9.88
N ILE A 86 -7.14 -4.10 9.43
CA ILE A 86 -6.29 -3.07 8.86
C ILE A 86 -6.37 -1.87 9.79
N VAL A 87 -5.20 -1.38 10.20
CA VAL A 87 -5.06 -0.16 10.98
C VAL A 87 -4.55 0.95 10.07
N SER A 88 -5.30 2.04 9.98
CA SER A 88 -4.91 3.21 9.19
C SER A 88 -4.37 4.32 10.08
N HIS A 89 -3.28 4.94 9.64
CA HIS A 89 -2.68 6.12 10.23
C HIS A 89 -2.66 7.24 9.20
N SER A 90 -3.03 8.45 9.62
CA SER A 90 -2.91 9.66 8.81
C SER A 90 -2.10 10.68 9.59
N PHE A 91 -1.00 11.14 9.01
CA PHE A 91 -0.14 12.16 9.58
C PHE A 91 -0.12 13.40 8.70
N CYS A 92 -0.06 14.55 9.33
CA CYS A 92 0.05 15.84 8.66
C CYS A 92 1.21 16.63 9.26
N VAL A 93 2.04 17.17 8.38
CA VAL A 93 3.10 18.13 8.71
C VAL A 93 2.71 19.47 8.09
N GLY A 94 2.73 20.53 8.88
CA GLY A 94 2.40 21.87 8.41
C GLY A 94 1.74 22.74 9.49
N PRO A 95 1.26 23.94 9.13
CA PRO A 95 0.54 24.82 10.04
C PRO A 95 -0.85 24.27 10.38
N GLU A 96 -1.42 24.67 11.52
CA GLU A 96 -2.74 24.22 11.98
C GLU A 96 -3.87 24.53 10.97
N LYS A 97 -3.77 25.63 10.23
CA LYS A 97 -4.71 25.95 9.14
C LYS A 97 -4.74 24.88 8.06
N TYR A 98 -3.59 24.28 7.75
CA TYR A 98 -3.49 23.17 6.80
C TYR A 98 -4.17 21.91 7.35
N ARG A 99 -4.00 21.61 8.64
CA ARG A 99 -4.70 20.52 9.33
C ARG A 99 -6.20 20.56 9.09
N ALA A 100 -6.83 21.72 9.31
CA ALA A 100 -8.28 21.86 9.19
C ALA A 100 -8.80 21.55 7.78
N THR A 101 -7.99 21.79 6.75
CA THR A 101 -8.33 21.43 5.36
C THR A 101 -8.23 19.93 5.12
N VAL A 102 -7.22 19.27 5.68
CA VAL A 102 -6.89 17.87 5.37
C VAL A 102 -7.60 16.87 6.29
N SER A 103 -7.88 17.24 7.54
CA SER A 103 -8.56 16.36 8.51
C SER A 103 -9.97 15.97 8.08
N ASN A 104 -10.61 16.78 7.24
CA ASN A 104 -11.94 16.49 6.70
C ASN A 104 -11.90 15.50 5.52
N GLN A 105 -10.71 15.12 5.05
CA GLN A 105 -10.53 14.24 3.89
C GLN A 105 -10.26 12.80 4.30
N PHE A 106 -9.62 12.58 5.46
CA PHE A 106 -9.33 11.25 5.96
C PHE A 106 -10.58 10.57 6.54
N ARG A 107 -10.81 9.31 6.17
CA ARG A 107 -12.05 8.57 6.48
C ARG A 107 -11.87 7.41 7.44
N PHE A 108 -10.63 6.99 7.66
CA PHE A 108 -10.31 5.79 8.42
C PHE A 108 -9.74 6.14 9.80
N GLY A 109 -10.21 7.25 10.39
CA GLY A 109 -9.82 7.72 11.71
C GLY A 109 -9.50 9.22 11.74
N GLU A 110 -8.58 9.59 12.63
CA GLU A 110 -8.15 10.98 12.82
C GLU A 110 -6.77 11.24 12.20
N THR A 111 -6.61 12.40 11.57
CA THR A 111 -5.29 12.90 11.14
C THR A 111 -4.54 13.48 12.33
N LYS A 112 -3.35 12.92 12.62
CA LYS A 112 -2.44 13.38 13.67
C LYS A 112 -1.47 14.41 13.13
N MET A 113 -1.27 15.49 13.89
CA MET A 113 -0.22 16.47 13.57
C MET A 113 1.09 15.98 14.14
N ILE A 114 2.13 15.99 13.30
CA ILE A 114 3.50 15.70 13.72
C ILE A 114 4.43 16.78 13.16
N ARG A 115 5.58 16.95 13.81
CA ARG A 115 6.67 17.80 13.31
C ARG A 115 7.43 17.02 12.25
N ARG A 116 8.05 17.75 11.31
CA ARG A 116 8.93 17.16 10.30
C ARG A 116 10.00 16.25 10.92
N ALA A 117 10.61 16.67 12.02
CA ALA A 117 11.64 15.91 12.73
C ALA A 117 11.13 14.59 13.36
N GLU A 118 9.81 14.45 13.55
CA GLU A 118 9.20 13.26 14.16
C GLU A 118 8.80 12.22 13.11
N VAL A 119 8.81 12.56 11.82
CA VAL A 119 8.30 11.69 10.74
C VAL A 119 9.05 10.35 10.69
N SER A 120 10.38 10.39 10.67
CA SER A 120 11.20 9.17 10.61
C SER A 120 10.91 8.24 11.78
N ALA A 121 11.05 8.73 13.01
CA ALA A 121 10.74 7.96 14.21
C ALA A 121 9.28 7.45 14.24
N THR A 122 8.32 8.24 13.76
CA THR A 122 6.90 7.84 13.72
C THR A 122 6.67 6.66 12.78
N ILE A 123 7.21 6.72 11.56
CA ILE A 123 7.06 5.67 10.56
C ILE A 123 7.81 4.41 10.99
N GLU A 124 9.05 4.55 11.44
CA GLU A 124 9.88 3.44 11.91
C GLU A 124 9.24 2.72 13.11
N ASN A 125 8.66 3.45 14.06
CA ASN A 125 8.00 2.86 15.22
C ASN A 125 6.79 2.00 14.81
N ILE A 126 6.03 2.39 13.78
CA ILE A 126 4.90 1.60 13.26
C ILE A 126 5.38 0.23 12.72
N MET A 127 6.56 0.20 12.11
CA MET A 127 7.13 -1.02 11.49
C MET A 127 8.04 -1.80 12.44
N SER A 128 8.31 -1.27 13.63
CA SER A 128 9.34 -1.79 14.52
C SER A 128 9.06 -3.21 15.02
N GLY A 129 10.13 -4.00 15.16
CA GLY A 129 10.07 -5.34 15.76
C GLY A 129 9.45 -6.43 14.90
N ARG A 130 9.20 -6.16 13.61
CA ARG A 130 8.60 -7.12 12.67
C ARG A 130 9.24 -7.00 11.29
N ASP A 131 9.31 -8.13 10.59
CA ASP A 131 9.54 -8.14 9.15
C ASP A 131 8.32 -7.51 8.44
N TYR A 132 8.57 -6.75 7.38
CA TYR A 132 7.50 -6.04 6.69
C TYR A 132 7.66 -6.02 5.16
N ALA A 133 6.53 -6.11 4.48
CA ALA A 133 6.37 -5.82 3.08
C ALA A 133 5.88 -4.38 2.90
N LEU A 134 6.56 -3.61 2.08
CA LEU A 134 6.22 -2.21 1.81
C LEU A 134 5.46 -2.11 0.49
N VAL A 135 4.29 -1.46 0.52
CA VAL A 135 3.36 -1.35 -0.60
C VAL A 135 3.24 0.11 -1.03
N PHE A 136 3.35 0.35 -2.33
CA PHE A 136 3.19 1.68 -2.95
C PHE A 136 2.39 1.59 -4.26
N HIS A 137 1.99 2.75 -4.78
CA HIS A 137 1.52 2.88 -6.16
C HIS A 137 2.45 3.83 -6.92
N ASP A 138 3.25 3.31 -7.86
CA ASP A 138 4.31 4.09 -8.52
C ASP A 138 5.34 4.66 -7.52
N ARG A 139 6.04 3.75 -6.85
CA ARG A 139 6.84 3.99 -5.62
C ARG A 139 7.96 5.04 -5.70
N LYS A 140 8.30 5.54 -6.89
CA LYS A 140 9.56 6.23 -7.13
C LYS A 140 9.69 7.54 -6.35
N GLU A 141 8.65 8.36 -6.36
CA GLU A 141 8.69 9.67 -5.70
C GLU A 141 8.47 9.56 -4.19
N ASP A 142 7.63 8.61 -3.74
CA ASP A 142 7.43 8.35 -2.31
C ASP A 142 8.70 7.85 -1.63
N ILE A 143 9.42 6.91 -2.26
CA ILE A 143 10.69 6.41 -1.71
C ILE A 143 11.71 7.54 -1.60
N ARG A 144 11.86 8.36 -2.65
CA ARG A 144 12.78 9.51 -2.62
C ARG A 144 12.45 10.50 -1.51
N PHE A 145 11.16 10.74 -1.29
CA PHE A 145 10.71 11.58 -0.20
C PHE A 145 11.06 10.97 1.16
N LEU A 146 10.78 9.68 1.38
CA LEU A 146 11.09 8.99 2.64
C LEU A 146 12.60 8.93 2.91
N GLU A 147 13.42 8.70 1.88
CA GLU A 147 14.87 8.77 1.97
C GLU A 147 15.35 10.17 2.39
N ALA A 148 14.80 11.22 1.79
CA ALA A 148 15.12 12.59 2.16
C ALA A 148 14.68 12.97 3.58
N MET A 149 13.60 12.34 4.05
CA MET A 149 13.12 12.42 5.43
C MET A 149 13.92 11.53 6.39
N GLN A 150 14.95 10.83 5.90
CA GLN A 150 15.82 9.93 6.66
C GLN A 150 15.05 8.83 7.37
N VAL A 151 14.04 8.27 6.69
CA VAL A 151 13.33 7.08 7.16
C VAL A 151 14.18 5.85 6.82
N GLY A 152 14.57 5.09 7.84
CA GLY A 152 15.31 3.83 7.71
C GLY A 152 14.44 2.70 7.17
N LEU A 153 14.26 2.66 5.85
CA LEU A 153 13.51 1.58 5.19
C LEU A 153 14.40 0.35 4.95
N ASN A 154 13.95 -0.80 5.43
CA ASN A 154 14.55 -2.12 5.23
C ASN A 154 13.46 -3.21 5.13
N PRO A 155 12.55 -3.14 4.14
CA PRO A 155 11.50 -4.14 4.01
C PRO A 155 12.03 -5.47 3.46
N THR A 156 11.39 -6.56 3.86
CA THR A 156 11.61 -7.91 3.31
C THR A 156 11.13 -8.00 1.87
N TYR A 157 10.02 -7.32 1.56
CA TYR A 157 9.43 -7.29 0.23
C TYR A 157 9.02 -5.87 -0.17
N PHE A 158 9.16 -5.56 -1.45
CA PHE A 158 8.55 -4.39 -2.06
C PHE A 158 7.42 -4.84 -2.98
N ILE A 159 6.24 -4.25 -2.82
CA ILE A 159 5.09 -4.49 -3.69
C ILE A 159 4.71 -3.15 -4.32
N ASP A 160 4.97 -3.01 -5.62
CA ASP A 160 4.44 -1.88 -6.38
C ASP A 160 3.12 -2.31 -7.01
N THR A 161 2.01 -1.69 -6.60
CA THR A 161 0.66 -2.06 -7.06
C THR A 161 0.44 -1.82 -8.54
N GLN A 162 1.13 -0.84 -9.16
CA GLN A 162 1.05 -0.61 -10.60
C GLN A 162 1.75 -1.77 -11.35
N GLN A 163 2.92 -2.17 -10.87
CA GLN A 163 3.64 -3.30 -11.44
C GLN A 163 2.92 -4.64 -11.16
N ALA A 164 2.38 -4.83 -9.96
CA ALA A 164 1.60 -6.02 -9.60
C ALA A 164 0.35 -6.15 -10.47
N ALA A 165 -0.36 -5.06 -10.75
CA ALA A 165 -1.50 -5.08 -11.66
C ALA A 165 -1.10 -5.53 -13.08
N LYS A 166 0.06 -5.09 -13.56
CA LYS A 166 0.59 -5.56 -14.84
C LYS A 166 0.94 -7.05 -14.81
N GLU A 167 1.66 -7.48 -13.78
CA GLU A 167 2.23 -8.84 -13.68
C GLU A 167 1.18 -9.90 -13.33
N VAL A 168 0.21 -9.55 -12.48
CA VAL A 168 -0.80 -10.47 -11.94
C VAL A 168 -2.10 -10.38 -12.74
N LEU A 169 -2.54 -9.18 -13.09
CA LEU A 169 -3.84 -8.95 -13.72
C LEU A 169 -3.72 -8.68 -15.24
N GLY A 170 -2.51 -8.61 -15.79
CA GLY A 170 -2.28 -8.35 -17.22
C GLY A 170 -2.71 -6.95 -17.68
N VAL A 171 -2.88 -6.01 -16.74
CA VAL A 171 -3.39 -4.66 -17.06
C VAL A 171 -2.27 -3.80 -17.66
N HIS A 172 -2.57 -3.02 -18.69
CA HIS A 172 -1.59 -2.16 -19.36
C HIS A 172 -1.02 -1.04 -18.45
N HIS A 173 0.14 -0.53 -18.86
CA HIS A 173 0.87 0.54 -18.17
C HIS A 173 0.02 1.82 -18.05
N ASN A 174 0.19 2.56 -16.95
CA ASN A 174 -0.55 3.78 -16.55
C ASN A 174 -1.97 3.60 -16.00
N THR A 175 -2.29 2.40 -15.51
CA THR A 175 -3.56 2.22 -14.78
C THR A 175 -3.46 2.90 -13.42
N ASN A 176 -4.23 3.97 -13.24
CA ASN A 176 -4.32 4.65 -11.95
C ASN A 176 -5.07 3.80 -10.92
N LEU A 177 -4.90 4.12 -9.63
CA LEU A 177 -5.56 3.43 -8.52
C LEU A 177 -7.08 3.29 -8.69
N ARG A 178 -7.75 4.32 -9.22
CA ARG A 178 -9.20 4.30 -9.43
C ARG A 178 -9.61 3.19 -10.41
N THR A 179 -8.92 3.07 -11.53
CA THR A 179 -9.17 2.00 -12.50
C THR A 179 -8.83 0.63 -11.91
N LEU A 180 -7.76 0.51 -11.11
CA LEU A 180 -7.44 -0.74 -10.43
C LEU A 180 -8.55 -1.19 -9.48
N VAL A 181 -9.07 -0.27 -8.67
CA VAL A 181 -10.21 -0.51 -7.77
C VAL A 181 -11.43 -1.06 -8.52
N GLU A 182 -11.71 -0.51 -9.69
CA GLU A 182 -12.82 -0.96 -10.53
C GLU A 182 -12.57 -2.37 -11.10
N ILE A 183 -11.34 -2.66 -11.54
CA ILE A 183 -10.95 -3.97 -12.06
C ILE A 183 -11.06 -5.05 -10.98
N VAL A 184 -10.59 -4.78 -9.77
CA VAL A 184 -10.65 -5.74 -8.65
C VAL A 184 -12.01 -5.76 -7.94
N GLN A 185 -12.99 -4.99 -8.44
CA GLN A 185 -14.35 -4.90 -7.91
C GLN A 185 -14.38 -4.57 -6.41
N CYS A 186 -13.48 -3.69 -5.95
CA CYS A 186 -13.43 -3.34 -4.54
C CYS A 186 -14.73 -2.61 -4.13
N PRO A 187 -15.37 -2.96 -3.00
CA PRO A 187 -16.64 -2.39 -2.59
C PRO A 187 -16.62 -0.87 -2.54
N LYS A 188 -17.48 -0.23 -3.33
CA LYS A 188 -17.48 1.23 -3.54
C LYS A 188 -17.91 2.00 -2.30
N GLU A 189 -18.67 1.39 -1.38
CA GLU A 189 -19.08 2.04 -0.13
C GLU A 189 -17.87 2.46 0.73
N GLN A 190 -16.72 1.77 0.58
CA GLN A 190 -15.50 2.03 1.33
C GLN A 190 -14.52 3.01 0.63
N LEU A 191 -14.75 3.36 -0.64
CA LEU A 191 -13.75 4.02 -1.50
C LEU A 191 -14.17 5.38 -2.07
N THR A 192 -15.21 6.01 -1.52
CA THR A 192 -15.76 7.25 -2.07
C THR A 192 -14.82 8.45 -1.88
N LYS A 193 -13.78 8.59 -2.71
CA LYS A 193 -13.05 9.79 -3.19
C LYS A 193 -11.55 9.51 -3.43
N LEU A 194 -11.25 8.56 -4.33
CA LEU A 194 -9.95 8.50 -5.02
C LEU A 194 -9.93 9.44 -6.25
N ALA A 195 -10.39 10.68 -6.10
CA ALA A 195 -10.58 11.65 -7.18
C ALA A 195 -9.99 13.02 -6.83
#